data_AF-W8BUG0-F1
#
_entry.id   AF-W8BUG0-F1
#
_cell.length_a   1.000
_cell.length_b   1.000
_cell.length_c   1.000
_cell.angle_alpha   90.00
_cell.angle_beta   90.00
_cell.angle_gamma   90.00
#
_symmetry.space_group_name_H-M   'P 1'
#
loop_
_entity.id
_entity.type
_entity.pdbx_description
1 polymer ?
#
loop_
_entity_poly.entity_id
_entity_poly.type
_entity_poly.pdbx_seq_one_letter_code
_entity_poly.pdbx_strand_id
1 'polypeptide(L)'
;MCQNTQPRQRQQQPLSPTPNIVARPTLSATHLTSIITGTGIFCCLWLLLFHALAPIHARRLQRCELAGQLYILDVPKSELSLWLCIAHYESRYNTHVVGNRNADGSSDYGLFQISGRYWCQPDNGVKYHVFNECNVTCNALLQDDITEAVECARTIQRRQGWNAWSVYSVYCNRTLTAVDDCFDGDFDGLQEVAGREEK
;
A
#
# COMPACT_ATOMS: atom_id res chain seq x y z
N MET A 1 70.01 -22.86 33.37
CA MET A 1 69.77 -22.81 34.82
C MET A 1 68.27 -22.83 35.07
N CYS A 2 67.78 -23.86 35.78
CA CYS A 2 66.40 -23.96 36.26
C CYS A 2 66.34 -23.46 37.72
N GLN A 3 65.39 -22.59 38.05
CA GLN A 3 64.96 -22.25 39.42
C GLN A 3 63.55 -21.65 39.33
N ASN A 4 62.62 -21.84 40.26
CA ASN A 4 62.35 -22.87 41.26
C ASN A 4 60.88 -22.64 41.64
N THR A 5 60.06 -23.68 41.64
CA THR A 5 58.64 -23.63 41.99
C THR A 5 58.48 -23.52 43.51
N GLN A 6 57.58 -22.66 44.01
CA GLN A 6 57.04 -22.78 45.36
C GLN A 6 55.51 -22.99 45.32
N PRO A 7 54.97 -23.96 46.09
CA PRO A 7 53.54 -24.30 46.07
C PRO A 7 52.72 -23.44 47.05
N ARG A 8 51.54 -23.02 46.60
CA ARG A 8 50.53 -22.30 47.38
C ARG A 8 49.82 -23.27 48.35
N GLN A 9 49.90 -22.97 49.64
CA GLN A 9 49.24 -23.71 50.72
C GLN A 9 47.71 -23.63 50.61
N ARG A 10 47.03 -24.78 50.73
CA ARG A 10 45.56 -24.87 50.83
C ARG A 10 45.14 -24.56 52.26
N GLN A 11 44.36 -23.51 52.46
CA GLN A 11 43.63 -23.32 53.72
C GLN A 11 42.38 -24.23 53.71
N GLN A 12 42.29 -25.12 54.70
CA GLN A 12 41.09 -25.90 55.00
C GLN A 12 40.18 -25.05 55.91
N GLN A 13 38.95 -24.80 55.47
CA GLN A 13 37.90 -24.17 56.26
C GLN A 13 37.02 -25.27 56.92
N PRO A 14 36.53 -25.07 58.16
CA PRO A 14 35.77 -26.08 58.89
C PRO A 14 34.34 -26.26 58.35
N LEU A 15 33.88 -27.53 58.35
CA LEU A 15 32.52 -27.92 58.00
C LEU A 15 31.51 -27.28 58.95
N SER A 16 30.49 -26.64 58.37
CA SER A 16 29.30 -26.11 59.05
C SER A 16 28.05 -26.89 58.62
N PRO A 17 27.04 -27.02 59.50
CA PRO A 17 26.01 -28.06 59.41
C PRO A 17 24.98 -27.83 58.31
N THR A 18 24.46 -28.94 57.78
CA THR A 18 23.43 -29.02 56.72
C THR A 18 22.12 -28.36 57.14
N PRO A 19 21.57 -27.43 56.34
CA PRO A 19 20.19 -26.99 56.49
C PRO A 19 19.21 -27.96 55.78
N ASN A 20 18.06 -28.13 56.42
CA ASN A 20 17.00 -29.08 56.11
C ASN A 20 16.49 -29.03 54.65
N ILE A 21 16.30 -30.21 54.07
CA ILE A 21 15.60 -30.41 52.79
C ILE A 21 14.11 -30.11 53.03
N VAL A 22 13.65 -28.94 52.59
CA VAL A 22 12.22 -28.68 52.42
C VAL A 22 11.77 -29.46 51.18
N ALA A 23 10.83 -30.37 51.36
CA ALA A 23 10.21 -31.12 50.28
C ALA A 23 9.59 -30.15 49.25
N ARG A 24 9.94 -30.34 47.97
CA ARG A 24 9.25 -29.67 46.86
C ARG A 24 7.77 -30.05 46.89
N PRO A 25 6.84 -29.12 46.63
CA PRO A 25 5.51 -29.52 46.23
C PRO A 25 5.65 -30.34 44.94
N THR A 26 5.22 -31.60 44.98
CA THR A 26 4.96 -32.39 43.78
C THR A 26 3.83 -31.69 43.03
N LEU A 27 4.19 -30.97 41.97
CA LEU A 27 3.22 -30.44 41.03
C LEU A 27 2.62 -31.66 40.30
N SER A 28 1.47 -32.14 40.76
CA SER A 28 0.73 -33.20 40.07
C SER A 28 0.38 -32.72 38.66
N ALA A 29 1.00 -33.35 37.68
CA ALA A 29 0.70 -33.21 36.27
C ALA A 29 -0.61 -33.94 35.95
N THR A 30 -1.75 -33.36 36.32
CA THR A 30 -3.07 -33.83 35.87
C THR A 30 -3.99 -32.63 35.73
N HIS A 31 -4.52 -32.43 34.52
CA HIS A 31 -5.46 -31.37 34.07
C HIS A 31 -4.91 -30.17 33.28
N LEU A 32 -4.04 -30.39 32.29
CA LEU A 32 -3.87 -29.43 31.17
C LEU A 32 -4.07 -30.06 29.79
N THR A 33 -4.74 -31.21 29.70
CA THR A 33 -5.03 -31.86 28.42
C THR A 33 -6.55 -31.96 28.20
N SER A 34 -7.25 -30.82 28.01
CA SER A 34 -8.52 -30.79 27.24
C SER A 34 -9.15 -29.40 27.03
N ILE A 35 -8.38 -28.32 26.92
CA ILE A 35 -8.93 -27.01 26.46
C ILE A 35 -8.24 -26.53 25.17
N ILE A 36 -7.18 -27.20 24.70
CA ILE A 36 -6.34 -26.71 23.59
C ILE A 36 -6.82 -27.17 22.20
N THR A 37 -7.72 -28.15 22.05
CA THR A 37 -7.97 -28.76 20.73
C THR A 37 -9.18 -28.24 19.95
N GLY A 38 -10.03 -27.39 20.54
CA GLY A 38 -11.22 -26.86 19.88
C GLY A 38 -11.24 -25.34 19.81
N THR A 39 -11.34 -24.69 20.98
CA THR A 39 -11.60 -23.24 21.08
C THR A 39 -10.47 -22.37 20.54
N GLY A 40 -9.21 -22.77 20.74
CA GLY A 40 -8.05 -22.06 20.19
C GLY A 40 -7.98 -22.16 18.66
N ILE A 41 -8.29 -23.34 18.11
CA ILE A 41 -8.34 -23.55 16.65
C ILE A 41 -9.51 -22.76 16.06
N PHE A 42 -10.70 -22.82 16.67
CA PHE A 42 -11.84 -22.00 16.23
C PHE A 42 -11.55 -20.50 16.35
N CYS A 43 -10.87 -20.04 17.39
CA CYS A 43 -10.47 -18.64 17.54
C CYS A 43 -9.43 -18.23 16.49
N CYS A 44 -8.39 -19.03 16.25
CA CYS A 44 -7.41 -18.78 15.20
C CYS A 44 -8.04 -18.82 13.79
N LEU A 45 -8.92 -19.78 13.52
CA LEU A 45 -9.64 -19.85 12.24
C LEU A 45 -10.59 -18.67 12.07
N TRP A 46 -11.24 -18.21 13.14
CA TRP A 46 -12.12 -17.04 13.09
C TRP A 46 -11.31 -15.74 12.91
N LEU A 47 -10.16 -15.60 13.59
CA LEU A 47 -9.24 -14.48 13.41
C LEU A 47 -8.61 -14.45 12.01
N LEU A 48 -8.21 -15.61 11.47
CA LEU A 48 -7.70 -15.75 10.11
C LEU A 48 -8.79 -15.49 9.06
N LEU A 49 -10.03 -15.95 9.29
CA LEU A 49 -11.16 -15.70 8.40
C LEU A 49 -11.58 -14.21 8.41
N PHE A 50 -11.50 -13.53 9.55
CA PHE A 50 -11.82 -12.09 9.66
C PHE A 50 -10.72 -11.19 9.08
N HIS A 51 -9.45 -11.61 9.09
CA HIS A 51 -8.35 -10.88 8.44
C HIS A 51 -8.22 -11.16 6.94
N ALA A 52 -8.77 -12.27 6.44
CA ALA A 52 -8.59 -12.71 5.05
C ALA A 52 -9.56 -12.09 4.03
N LEU A 53 -10.49 -11.23 4.44
CA LEU A 53 -11.43 -10.58 3.52
C LEU A 53 -11.49 -9.06 3.77
N ALA A 54 -10.37 -8.36 3.58
CA ALA A 54 -10.50 -6.99 3.13
C ALA A 54 -11.12 -7.08 1.72
N PRO A 55 -12.35 -6.59 1.50
CA PRO A 55 -12.88 -6.60 0.16
C PRO A 55 -11.95 -5.75 -0.70
N ILE A 56 -11.46 -6.32 -1.82
CA ILE A 56 -10.73 -5.57 -2.84
C ILE A 56 -11.78 -4.67 -3.51
N HIS A 57 -12.17 -3.59 -2.84
CA HIS A 57 -13.00 -2.57 -3.43
C HIS A 57 -12.11 -1.83 -4.42
N ALA A 58 -12.45 -1.94 -5.70
CA ALA A 58 -11.82 -1.12 -6.73
C ALA A 58 -11.98 0.35 -6.33
N ARG A 59 -10.88 1.00 -5.95
CA ARG A 59 -10.89 2.39 -5.51
C ARG A 59 -11.21 3.30 -6.68
N ARG A 60 -12.27 4.08 -6.51
CA ARG A 60 -12.66 5.14 -7.43
C ARG A 60 -12.53 6.47 -6.72
N LEU A 61 -11.58 7.29 -7.18
CA LEU A 61 -11.34 8.61 -6.61
C LEU A 61 -12.47 9.57 -6.96
N GLN A 62 -12.79 10.48 -6.04
CA GLN A 62 -13.60 11.65 -6.38
C GLN A 62 -12.77 12.68 -7.15
N ARG A 63 -13.42 13.58 -7.91
CA ARG A 63 -12.74 14.59 -8.73
C ARG A 63 -11.78 15.45 -7.89
N CYS A 64 -12.25 16.03 -6.79
CA CYS A 64 -11.44 16.91 -5.96
C CYS A 64 -10.43 16.15 -5.08
N GLU A 65 -10.74 14.90 -4.72
CA GLU A 65 -9.77 14.01 -4.09
C GLU A 65 -8.56 13.76 -5.01
N LEU A 66 -8.81 13.44 -6.28
CA LEU A 66 -7.76 13.28 -7.28
C LEU A 66 -7.02 14.60 -7.53
N ALA A 67 -7.73 15.73 -7.61
CA ALA A 67 -7.11 17.04 -7.80
C ALA A 67 -6.11 17.37 -6.67
N GLY A 68 -6.51 17.09 -5.42
CA GLY A 68 -5.65 17.28 -4.24
C GLY A 68 -4.44 16.36 -4.27
N GLN A 69 -4.62 15.07 -4.56
CA GLN A 69 -3.49 14.12 -4.65
C GLN A 69 -2.52 14.51 -5.78
N LEU A 70 -3.01 14.89 -6.96
CA LEU A 70 -2.16 15.37 -8.05
C LEU A 70 -1.37 16.61 -7.66
N TYR A 71 -2.01 17.56 -6.98
CA TYR A 71 -1.35 18.77 -6.50
C TYR A 71 -0.25 18.47 -5.47
N ILE A 72 -0.50 17.55 -4.54
CA ILE A 72 0.50 17.08 -3.56
C ILE A 72 1.67 16.36 -4.26
N LEU A 73 1.41 15.69 -5.39
CA LEU A 73 2.42 15.00 -6.22
C LEU A 73 3.08 15.93 -7.27
N ASP A 74 3.11 17.23 -6.99
CA ASP A 74 3.78 18.28 -7.79
C ASP A 74 3.29 18.37 -9.25
N VAL A 75 2.03 18.04 -9.50
CA VAL A 75 1.38 18.38 -10.78
C VAL A 75 1.02 19.87 -10.77
N PRO A 76 1.44 20.66 -11.78
CA PRO A 76 1.11 22.08 -11.83
C PRO A 76 -0.40 22.32 -11.77
N LYS A 77 -0.84 23.27 -10.93
CA LYS A 77 -2.27 23.61 -10.78
C LYS A 77 -2.95 23.88 -12.12
N SER A 78 -2.24 24.50 -13.07
CA SER A 78 -2.70 24.80 -14.42
C SER A 78 -2.98 23.56 -15.28
N GLU A 79 -2.43 22.40 -14.95
CA GLU A 79 -2.64 21.14 -15.68
C GLU A 79 -3.72 20.26 -15.05
N LEU A 80 -4.13 20.53 -13.82
CA LEU A 80 -5.01 19.63 -13.06
C LEU A 80 -6.33 19.35 -13.78
N SER A 81 -6.99 20.37 -14.34
CA SER A 81 -8.24 20.16 -15.09
C SER A 81 -8.07 19.16 -16.23
N LEU A 82 -6.91 19.17 -16.89
CA LEU A 82 -6.61 18.28 -18.00
C LEU A 82 -6.31 16.86 -17.53
N TRP A 83 -5.51 16.70 -16.47
CA TRP A 83 -5.29 15.41 -15.81
C TRP A 83 -6.60 14.76 -15.34
N LEU A 84 -7.48 15.56 -14.72
CA LEU A 84 -8.81 15.11 -14.29
C LEU A 84 -9.66 14.67 -15.48
N CYS A 85 -9.64 15.41 -16.59
CA CYS A 85 -10.36 15.02 -17.80
C CYS A 85 -9.87 13.68 -18.36
N ILE A 86 -8.54 13.49 -18.48
CA ILE A 86 -7.94 12.25 -18.96
C ILE A 86 -8.35 11.09 -18.05
N ALA A 87 -8.12 11.19 -16.74
CA ALA A 87 -8.47 10.13 -15.79
C ALA A 87 -9.97 9.79 -15.81
N HIS A 88 -10.84 10.79 -16.03
CA HIS A 88 -12.28 10.57 -16.15
C HIS A 88 -12.63 9.72 -17.36
N TYR A 89 -12.09 10.05 -18.54
CA TYR A 89 -12.43 9.35 -19.77
C TYR A 89 -11.72 8.02 -19.95
N GLU A 90 -10.51 7.87 -19.38
CA GLU A 90 -9.75 6.62 -19.43
C GLU A 90 -10.27 5.58 -18.45
N SER A 91 -10.52 5.95 -17.20
CA SER A 91 -10.80 4.97 -16.12
C SER A 91 -12.04 5.26 -15.29
N ARG A 92 -12.73 6.39 -15.52
CA ARG A 92 -13.77 6.91 -14.61
C ARG A 92 -13.23 7.04 -13.18
N TYR A 93 -11.98 7.50 -13.06
CA TYR A 93 -11.24 7.64 -11.79
C TYR A 93 -10.99 6.34 -11.03
N ASN A 94 -11.13 5.18 -11.67
CA ASN A 94 -10.85 3.89 -11.07
C ASN A 94 -9.34 3.59 -11.12
N THR A 95 -8.70 3.38 -9.98
CA THR A 95 -7.26 3.07 -9.96
C THR A 95 -6.96 1.62 -10.32
N HIS A 96 -7.93 0.71 -10.21
CA HIS A 96 -7.74 -0.75 -10.36
C HIS A 96 -8.23 -1.32 -11.71
N VAL A 97 -8.41 -0.48 -12.73
CA VAL A 97 -8.92 -0.94 -14.03
C VAL A 97 -7.78 -1.42 -14.93
N VAL A 98 -7.96 -2.62 -15.50
CA VAL A 98 -7.15 -3.09 -16.63
C VAL A 98 -8.02 -3.01 -17.88
N GLY A 99 -7.54 -2.26 -18.86
CA GLY A 99 -8.19 -2.07 -20.14
C GLY A 99 -8.34 -3.37 -20.92
N ASN A 100 -9.32 -3.38 -21.82
CA ASN A 100 -9.47 -4.46 -22.78
C ASN A 100 -8.18 -4.67 -23.57
N ARG A 101 -7.98 -5.89 -24.06
CA ARG A 101 -6.77 -6.21 -24.80
C ARG A 101 -6.72 -5.44 -26.12
N ASN A 102 -5.64 -4.71 -26.32
CA ASN A 102 -5.32 -3.99 -27.54
C ASN A 102 -5.07 -4.97 -28.70
N ALA A 103 -5.17 -4.46 -29.93
CA ALA A 103 -4.97 -5.25 -31.15
C ALA A 103 -3.58 -5.92 -31.21
N ASP A 104 -2.59 -5.31 -30.55
CA ASP A 104 -1.23 -5.79 -30.48
C ASP A 104 -0.99 -6.79 -29.33
N GLY A 105 -2.04 -7.14 -28.59
CA GLY A 105 -2.03 -8.08 -27.46
C GLY A 105 -1.70 -7.46 -26.11
N SER A 106 -1.36 -6.17 -26.05
CA SER A 106 -1.11 -5.45 -24.79
C SER A 106 -2.41 -5.04 -24.08
N SER A 107 -2.29 -4.57 -22.83
CA SER A 107 -3.38 -3.96 -22.09
C SER A 107 -2.90 -2.63 -21.51
N ASP A 108 -3.84 -1.77 -21.17
CA ASP A 108 -3.61 -0.48 -20.54
C ASP A 108 -4.03 -0.54 -19.06
N TYR A 109 -3.30 0.15 -18.18
CA TYR A 109 -3.37 -0.08 -16.73
C TYR A 109 -3.71 1.18 -15.95
N GLY A 110 -4.62 1.00 -14.99
CA GLY A 110 -4.88 1.92 -13.90
C GLY A 110 -5.56 3.23 -14.30
N LEU A 111 -5.38 4.21 -13.42
CA LEU A 111 -6.07 5.51 -13.43
C LEU A 111 -5.95 6.25 -14.77
N PHE A 112 -4.78 6.15 -15.42
CA PHE A 112 -4.47 6.85 -16.68
C PHE A 112 -4.39 5.91 -17.88
N GLN A 113 -4.82 4.65 -17.76
CA GLN A 113 -4.74 3.63 -18.82
C GLN A 113 -3.36 3.63 -19.51
N ILE A 114 -2.32 3.40 -18.71
CA ILE A 114 -0.93 3.40 -19.17
C ILE A 114 -0.60 2.07 -19.85
N SER A 115 -0.06 2.12 -21.06
CA SER A 115 0.20 0.92 -21.85
C SER A 115 1.29 0.02 -21.28
N GLY A 116 0.95 -1.24 -21.03
CA GLY A 116 1.87 -2.30 -20.59
C GLY A 116 2.83 -2.79 -21.67
N ARG A 117 2.72 -2.28 -22.90
CA ARG A 117 3.75 -2.50 -23.93
C ARG A 117 4.94 -1.58 -23.75
N TYR A 118 4.67 -0.30 -23.53
CA TYR A 118 5.68 0.75 -23.61
C TYR A 118 6.18 1.19 -22.24
N TRP A 119 5.31 1.25 -21.24
CA TRP A 119 5.58 2.06 -20.05
C TRP A 119 5.82 1.25 -18.79
N CYS A 120 5.14 0.11 -18.60
CA CYS A 120 5.30 -0.74 -17.43
C CYS A 120 5.58 -2.20 -17.80
N GLN A 121 6.07 -2.98 -16.84
CA GLN A 121 6.32 -4.42 -16.96
C GLN A 121 5.11 -5.24 -16.49
N PRO A 122 4.41 -5.99 -17.36
CA PRO A 122 3.36 -6.92 -16.93
C PRO A 122 3.94 -8.09 -16.12
N ASP A 123 3.20 -8.54 -15.11
CA ASP A 123 3.62 -9.64 -14.20
C ASP A 123 3.64 -11.00 -14.90
N ASN A 124 2.77 -11.19 -15.89
CA ASN A 124 2.67 -12.43 -16.65
C ASN A 124 3.56 -12.36 -17.89
N GLY A 125 4.13 -13.51 -18.28
CA GLY A 125 4.86 -13.62 -19.55
C GLY A 125 3.96 -13.21 -20.72
N VAL A 126 4.34 -12.15 -21.43
CA VAL A 126 3.64 -11.64 -22.60
C VAL A 126 4.33 -12.06 -23.89
N LYS A 127 3.57 -12.14 -24.98
CA LYS A 127 4.08 -12.55 -26.31
C LYS A 127 4.61 -11.38 -27.15
N TYR A 128 4.65 -10.17 -26.58
CA TYR A 128 5.15 -8.96 -27.22
C TYR A 128 6.38 -8.43 -26.47
N HIS A 129 7.19 -7.63 -27.15
CA HIS A 129 8.31 -6.93 -26.52
C HIS A 129 7.80 -5.84 -25.57
N VAL A 130 8.32 -5.80 -24.34
CA VAL A 130 7.99 -4.82 -23.31
C VAL A 130 9.15 -3.85 -23.16
N PHE A 131 8.88 -2.55 -23.26
CA PHE A 131 9.93 -1.51 -23.12
C PHE A 131 10.13 -1.07 -21.67
N ASN A 132 9.04 -1.03 -20.87
CA ASN A 132 9.06 -0.62 -19.46
C ASN A 132 9.79 0.72 -19.22
N GLU A 133 9.45 1.77 -19.99
CA GLU A 133 10.14 3.06 -19.91
C GLU A 133 9.97 3.80 -18.56
N CYS A 134 8.94 3.46 -17.78
CA CYS A 134 8.77 3.99 -16.43
C CYS A 134 9.51 3.17 -15.36
N ASN A 135 10.09 2.01 -15.71
CA ASN A 135 10.79 1.12 -14.79
C ASN A 135 9.94 0.67 -13.58
N VAL A 136 8.67 0.34 -13.84
CA VAL A 136 7.69 -0.09 -12.82
C VAL A 136 6.95 -1.33 -13.28
N THR A 137 6.42 -2.13 -12.36
CA THR A 137 5.48 -3.19 -12.72
C THR A 137 4.12 -2.58 -13.07
N CYS A 138 3.37 -3.21 -13.98
CA CYS A 138 2.04 -2.72 -14.31
C CYS A 138 1.07 -2.82 -13.12
N ASN A 139 1.32 -3.73 -12.17
CA ASN A 139 0.56 -3.81 -10.93
C ASN A 139 0.82 -2.63 -9.98
N ALA A 140 2.00 -1.99 -10.05
CA ALA A 140 2.26 -0.75 -9.30
C ALA A 140 1.35 0.40 -9.76
N LEU A 141 0.83 0.34 -10.99
CA LEU A 141 -0.12 1.32 -11.53
C LEU A 141 -1.58 1.04 -11.12
N LEU A 142 -1.83 -0.10 -10.45
CA LEU A 142 -3.15 -0.54 -10.01
C LEU A 142 -3.37 -0.37 -8.50
N GLN A 143 -2.59 0.50 -7.86
CA GLN A 143 -2.63 0.68 -6.40
C GLN A 143 -3.62 1.77 -5.98
N ASP A 144 -3.98 1.77 -4.69
CA ASP A 144 -4.74 2.86 -4.08
C ASP A 144 -3.93 4.16 -4.01
N ASP A 145 -2.63 4.01 -3.73
CA ASP A 145 -1.62 5.07 -3.84
C ASP A 145 -1.30 5.29 -5.32
N ILE A 146 -1.58 6.49 -5.81
CA ILE A 146 -1.44 6.83 -7.23
C ILE A 146 -0.04 7.35 -7.59
N THR A 147 0.91 7.38 -6.67
CA THR A 147 2.25 7.96 -6.87
C THR A 147 2.92 7.44 -8.14
N GLU A 148 3.05 6.12 -8.28
CA GLU A 148 3.68 5.48 -9.45
C GLU A 148 2.90 5.76 -10.75
N ALA A 149 1.57 5.77 -10.67
CA ALA A 149 0.72 6.09 -11.82
C ALA A 149 0.91 7.54 -12.29
N VAL A 150 0.99 8.50 -11.36
CA VAL A 150 1.20 9.92 -11.65
C VAL A 150 2.60 10.16 -12.18
N GLU A 151 3.64 9.58 -11.58
CA GLU A 151 5.02 9.74 -12.04
C GLU A 151 5.22 9.18 -13.46
N CYS A 152 4.70 7.98 -13.72
CA CYS A 152 4.76 7.39 -15.04
C CYS A 152 3.97 8.24 -16.05
N ALA A 153 2.74 8.65 -15.74
CA ALA A 153 1.95 9.50 -16.63
C ALA A 153 2.62 10.84 -16.92
N ARG A 154 3.23 11.51 -15.92
CA ARG A 154 4.02 12.74 -16.14
C ARG A 154 5.23 12.50 -17.03
N THR A 155 5.82 11.31 -17.01
CA THR A 155 6.89 10.93 -17.93
C THR A 155 6.37 10.81 -19.37
N ILE A 156 5.21 10.19 -19.56
CA ILE A 156 4.52 10.11 -20.86
C ILE A 156 4.21 11.52 -21.38
N GLN A 157 3.60 12.35 -20.55
CA GLN A 157 3.22 13.72 -20.91
C GLN A 157 4.43 14.55 -21.34
N ARG A 158 5.57 14.44 -20.63
CA ARG A 158 6.80 15.16 -21.00
C ARG A 158 7.41 14.67 -22.32
N ARG A 159 7.29 13.36 -22.62
CA ARG A 159 7.90 12.75 -23.82
C ARG A 159 7.02 12.85 -25.07
N GLN A 160 5.71 12.71 -24.92
CA GLN A 160 4.76 12.55 -26.02
C GLN A 160 3.66 13.62 -26.04
N GLY A 161 3.59 14.48 -25.02
CA GLY A 161 2.51 15.44 -24.86
C GLY A 161 1.17 14.78 -24.56
N TRP A 162 0.11 15.58 -24.57
CA TRP A 162 -1.24 15.12 -24.23
C TRP A 162 -1.87 14.17 -25.26
N ASN A 163 -1.38 14.20 -26.51
CA ASN A 163 -1.86 13.29 -27.57
C ASN A 163 -1.45 11.82 -27.37
N ALA A 164 -0.65 11.51 -26.35
CA ALA A 164 -0.41 10.13 -25.94
C ALA A 164 -1.70 9.41 -25.51
N TRP A 165 -2.67 10.17 -24.98
CA TRP A 165 -3.99 9.66 -24.65
C TRP A 165 -4.97 9.93 -25.77
N SER A 166 -5.56 8.86 -26.32
CA SER A 166 -6.53 8.98 -27.43
C SER A 166 -7.76 9.82 -27.04
N VAL A 167 -8.12 9.84 -25.75
CA VAL A 167 -9.23 10.65 -25.22
C VAL A 167 -8.95 12.15 -25.29
N TYR A 168 -7.68 12.58 -25.39
CA TYR A 168 -7.31 14.00 -25.32
C TYR A 168 -7.94 14.80 -26.46
N SER A 169 -7.69 14.40 -27.71
CA SER A 169 -8.15 15.12 -28.90
C SER A 169 -9.67 15.09 -29.06
N VAL A 170 -10.33 14.12 -28.43
CA VAL A 170 -11.78 13.92 -28.53
C VAL A 170 -12.54 14.64 -27.41
N TYR A 171 -12.01 14.63 -26.19
CA TYR A 171 -12.76 15.05 -25.01
C TYR A 171 -12.10 16.16 -24.20
N CYS A 172 -10.77 16.28 -24.23
CA CYS A 172 -10.03 17.11 -23.29
C CYS A 172 -9.26 18.29 -23.90
N ASN A 173 -9.28 18.47 -25.22
CA ASN A 173 -8.64 19.59 -25.92
C ASN A 173 -9.51 20.87 -26.02
N ARG A 174 -10.54 20.99 -25.18
CA ARG A 174 -11.48 22.10 -25.14
C ARG A 174 -11.42 22.83 -23.79
N THR A 175 -12.23 23.87 -23.62
CA THR A 175 -12.41 24.51 -22.31
C THR A 175 -12.88 23.49 -21.28
N LEU A 176 -12.11 23.34 -20.21
CA LEU A 176 -12.39 22.41 -19.11
C LEU A 176 -12.97 23.17 -17.92
N THR A 177 -13.70 22.46 -17.07
CA THR A 177 -14.15 23.00 -15.78
C THR A 177 -12.93 23.44 -14.97
N ALA A 178 -13.00 24.64 -14.39
CA ALA A 178 -11.99 25.12 -13.46
C ALA A 178 -11.81 24.13 -12.32
N VAL A 179 -10.61 24.06 -11.75
CA VAL A 179 -10.30 23.20 -10.60
C VAL A 179 -10.34 23.95 -9.28
N ASP A 180 -10.53 25.27 -9.32
CA ASP A 180 -10.47 26.13 -8.13
C ASP A 180 -11.55 25.78 -7.10
N ASP A 181 -12.72 25.30 -7.55
CA ASP A 181 -13.79 24.80 -6.69
C ASP A 181 -13.34 23.63 -5.79
N CYS A 182 -12.31 22.88 -6.18
CA CYS A 182 -11.72 21.83 -5.35
C CYS A 182 -10.81 22.37 -4.22
N PHE A 183 -10.48 23.65 -4.24
CA PHE A 183 -9.57 24.32 -3.31
C PHE A 183 -10.22 25.48 -2.55
N ASP A 184 -11.44 25.89 -2.91
CA ASP A 184 -12.17 27.01 -2.31
C ASP A 184 -12.81 26.69 -0.93
N GLY A 185 -12.54 25.50 -0.35
CA GLY A 185 -13.37 24.87 0.68
C GLY A 185 -12.81 24.70 2.09
N ASP A 186 -11.95 25.58 2.59
CA ASP A 186 -11.67 25.69 4.03
C ASP A 186 -12.22 27.01 4.59
N PHE A 187 -13.54 27.13 4.73
CA PHE A 187 -14.23 28.03 5.69
C PHE A 187 -15.77 27.83 5.72
N ASP A 188 -16.29 26.62 5.97
CA ASP A 188 -17.69 26.48 6.48
C ASP A 188 -18.08 25.07 6.97
N GLY A 189 -17.26 24.04 6.74
CA GLY A 189 -17.61 22.65 7.07
C GLY A 189 -17.36 22.20 8.52
N LEU A 190 -16.74 23.03 9.38
CA LEU A 190 -16.35 22.64 10.74
C LEU A 190 -17.22 23.26 11.85
N GLN A 191 -18.17 24.14 11.52
CA GLN A 191 -19.07 24.74 12.53
C GLN A 191 -20.38 23.94 12.74
N GLU A 192 -20.81 23.13 11.77
CA GLU A 192 -22.11 22.42 11.87
C GLU A 192 -22.06 21.14 12.72
N VAL A 193 -20.86 20.61 13.02
CA VAL A 193 -20.70 19.46 13.95
C VAL A 193 -20.59 19.91 15.41
N ALA A 194 -20.24 21.17 15.67
CA ALA A 194 -20.14 21.73 17.03
C ALA A 194 -21.51 22.18 17.61
N GLY A 195 -22.59 22.14 16.82
CA GLY A 195 -23.91 22.65 17.20
C GLY A 195 -24.89 21.61 17.74
N ARG A 196 -24.48 20.36 17.99
CA ARG A 196 -25.38 19.28 18.42
C ARG A 196 -25.02 18.59 19.75
N GLU A 197 -24.19 19.24 20.58
CA GLU A 197 -23.91 18.81 21.97
C GLU A 197 -24.42 19.77 23.05
N GLU A 198 -25.11 20.87 22.70
CA GLU A 198 -25.88 21.67 23.68
C GLU A 198 -27.35 21.77 23.28
N LYS A 199 -28.10 20.67 23.48
CA LYS A 199 -29.49 20.77 23.95
C LYS A 199 -29.99 19.48 24.60
#